data_AF-A0A8T4V4J2-F1
#
_entry.id   AF-A0A8T4V4J2-F1
#
_cell.length_a   1.000
_cell.length_b   1.000
_cell.length_c   1.000
_cell.angle_alpha   90.00
_cell.angle_beta   90.00
_cell.angle_gamma   90.00
#
_symmetry.space_group_name_H-M   'P 1'
#
loop_
_entity.id
_entity.type
_entity.pdbx_description
1 polymer ?
#
loop_
_entity_poly.entity_id
_entity_poly.type
_entity_poly.pdbx_seq_one_letter_code
_entity_poly.pdbx_strand_id
1 'polypeptide(L)'
;MIRPIVKKDILSVLKNSFTAIKHNDLPKLREESFHTVHNSSIYQDEYSISISVVIYALYKVLEKEGYKEYNNWNKFKSSLTVELKRSIHYLIREDLKNYSVSLKKIISNLTKIDKDVSYYINDLMESTRVKKASSIHKHGVSVGKAAELLGLTKWELMPYSGQTKSYDDKFNISKTVKDRILFVRGIFGVK
;
A
#
# COMPACT_ATOMS: atom_id res chain seq x y z
N MET A 1 2.20 14.95 -15.83
CA MET A 1 1.90 13.84 -16.76
C MET A 1 2.37 12.55 -16.12
N ILE A 2 1.54 11.50 -16.10
CA ILE A 2 1.91 10.22 -15.48
C ILE A 2 2.83 9.42 -16.43
N ARG A 3 3.87 8.79 -15.91
CA ARG A 3 4.78 7.98 -16.73
C ARG A 3 4.04 6.74 -17.27
N PRO A 4 4.27 6.30 -18.53
CA PRO A 4 3.57 5.14 -19.09
C PRO A 4 3.71 3.85 -18.29
N ILE A 5 4.91 3.60 -17.73
CA ILE A 5 5.17 2.42 -16.90
C ILE A 5 4.38 2.45 -15.58
N VAL A 6 4.33 3.62 -14.94
CA VAL A 6 3.55 3.86 -13.72
C VAL A 6 2.06 3.70 -14.02
N LYS A 7 1.57 4.29 -15.12
CA LYS A 7 0.17 4.15 -15.56
C LYS A 7 -0.20 2.67 -15.76
N LYS A 8 0.65 1.90 -16.45
CA LYS A 8 0.43 0.47 -16.69
C LYS A 8 0.36 -0.31 -15.37
N ASP A 9 1.25 0.01 -14.43
CA ASP A 9 1.28 -0.63 -13.12
C ASP A 9 0.01 -0.35 -12.30
N ILE A 10 -0.36 0.93 -12.15
CA ILE A 10 -1.58 1.32 -11.42
C ILE A 10 -2.82 0.69 -12.06
N LEU A 11 -2.89 0.63 -13.39
CA LEU A 11 -3.98 -0.06 -14.09
C LEU A 11 -4.02 -1.56 -13.78
N SER A 12 -2.87 -2.22 -13.69
CA SER A 12 -2.78 -3.62 -13.28
C SER A 12 -3.33 -3.80 -11.87
N VAL A 13 -2.86 -3.00 -10.92
CA VAL A 13 -3.28 -3.06 -9.51
C VAL A 13 -4.77 -2.81 -9.36
N LEU A 14 -5.34 -1.82 -10.05
CA LEU A 14 -6.77 -1.55 -10.04
C LEU A 14 -7.59 -2.72 -10.60
N LYS A 15 -7.16 -3.30 -11.72
CA LYS A 15 -7.86 -4.44 -12.35
C LYS A 15 -7.79 -5.69 -11.48
N ASN A 16 -6.62 -5.99 -10.94
CA ASN A 16 -6.43 -7.13 -10.06
C ASN A 16 -7.21 -6.96 -8.76
N SER A 17 -7.19 -5.76 -8.16
CA SER A 17 -7.97 -5.44 -6.97
C SER A 17 -9.48 -5.56 -7.22
N PHE A 18 -9.97 -5.07 -8.36
CA PHE A 18 -11.36 -5.21 -8.76
C PHE A 18 -11.78 -6.68 -8.84
N THR A 19 -10.97 -7.51 -9.49
CA THR A 19 -11.20 -8.96 -9.62
C THR A 19 -11.16 -9.64 -8.24
N ALA A 20 -10.16 -9.33 -7.42
CA ALA A 20 -10.02 -9.86 -6.08
C ALA A 20 -11.25 -9.56 -5.20
N ILE A 21 -11.76 -8.32 -5.23
CA ILE A 21 -12.97 -7.95 -4.49
C ILE A 21 -14.21 -8.70 -5.00
N LYS A 22 -14.33 -8.87 -6.31
CA LYS A 22 -15.45 -9.61 -6.92
C LYS A 22 -15.46 -11.08 -6.47
N HIS A 23 -14.29 -11.71 -6.41
CA HIS A 23 -14.12 -13.11 -6.02
C HIS A 23 -13.86 -13.31 -4.51
N ASN A 24 -13.86 -12.24 -3.73
CA ASN A 24 -13.55 -12.26 -2.30
C ASN A 24 -12.15 -12.83 -1.96
N ASP A 25 -11.18 -12.62 -2.85
CA ASP A 25 -9.79 -13.03 -2.71
C ASP A 25 -8.99 -11.99 -1.92
N LEU A 26 -9.10 -12.06 -0.59
CA LEU A 26 -8.43 -11.15 0.33
C LEU A 26 -6.89 -11.26 0.29
N PRO A 27 -6.28 -12.46 0.20
CA PRO A 27 -4.83 -12.58 0.03
C PRO A 27 -4.33 -11.83 -1.20
N LYS A 28 -5.02 -11.96 -2.34
CA LYS A 28 -4.65 -11.24 -3.55
C LYS A 28 -4.79 -9.74 -3.39
N LEU A 29 -5.88 -9.26 -2.78
CA LEU A 29 -6.08 -7.84 -2.54
C LEU A 29 -4.98 -7.24 -1.64
N ARG A 30 -4.54 -7.99 -0.63
CA ARG A 30 -3.40 -7.61 0.20
C ARG A 30 -2.12 -7.51 -0.62
N GLU A 31 -1.80 -8.50 -1.45
CA GLU A 31 -0.62 -8.50 -2.32
C GLU A 31 -0.60 -7.27 -3.23
N GLU A 32 -1.70 -6.98 -3.92
CA GLU A 32 -1.83 -5.83 -4.83
C GLU A 32 -1.60 -4.50 -4.11
N SER A 33 -1.97 -4.39 -2.84
CA SER A 33 -1.69 -3.20 -2.03
C SER A 33 -0.19 -2.93 -1.79
N PHE A 34 0.64 -3.97 -1.84
CA PHE A 34 2.10 -3.86 -1.69
C PHE A 34 2.83 -3.75 -3.03
N HIS A 35 2.21 -4.19 -4.13
CA HIS A 35 2.80 -4.17 -5.46
C HIS A 35 3.33 -2.78 -5.87
N THR A 36 2.56 -1.72 -5.59
CA THR A 36 2.94 -0.37 -6.01
C THR A 36 4.05 0.27 -5.15
N VAL A 37 4.45 -0.32 -4.01
CA VAL A 37 5.50 0.24 -3.13
C VAL A 37 6.85 0.29 -3.84
N HIS A 38 7.14 -0.73 -4.66
CA HIS A 38 8.39 -0.79 -5.42
C HIS A 38 8.47 0.34 -6.46
N ASN A 39 7.44 0.47 -7.29
CA ASN A 39 7.37 1.55 -8.29
C ASN A 39 7.31 2.93 -7.65
N SER A 40 6.63 3.07 -6.51
CA SER A 40 6.62 4.31 -5.73
C SER A 40 8.01 4.68 -5.22
N SER A 41 8.84 3.70 -4.86
CA SER A 41 10.21 3.95 -4.39
C SER A 41 11.15 4.37 -5.53
N ILE A 42 10.93 3.85 -6.75
CA ILE A 42 11.72 4.18 -7.93
C ILE A 42 11.28 5.51 -8.55
N TYR A 43 9.99 5.69 -8.80
CA TYR A 43 9.44 6.81 -9.56
C TYR A 43 8.91 7.95 -8.70
N GLN A 44 8.72 7.71 -7.39
CA GLN A 44 8.25 8.71 -6.42
C GLN A 44 6.96 9.40 -6.87
N ASP A 45 6.02 8.63 -7.43
CA ASP A 45 4.76 9.16 -7.93
C ASP A 45 3.63 9.06 -6.90
N GLU A 46 2.88 10.15 -6.75
CA GLU A 46 1.78 10.28 -5.79
C GLU A 46 0.62 9.31 -6.05
N TYR A 47 0.43 8.88 -7.30
CA TYR A 47 -0.72 8.07 -7.70
C TYR A 47 -0.57 6.60 -7.31
N SER A 48 0.62 6.02 -7.51
CA SER A 48 1.00 4.67 -7.07
C SER A 48 0.91 4.52 -5.56
N ILE A 49 1.27 5.59 -4.85
CA ILE A 49 1.23 5.65 -3.41
C ILE A 49 -0.21 5.75 -2.91
N SER A 50 -0.98 6.69 -3.47
CA SER A 50 -2.39 6.89 -3.11
C SER A 50 -3.20 5.62 -3.32
N ILE A 51 -3.01 4.92 -4.45
CA ILE A 51 -3.71 3.66 -4.68
C ILE A 51 -3.26 2.57 -3.69
N SER A 52 -1.97 2.49 -3.35
CA SER A 52 -1.45 1.52 -2.37
C SER A 52 -2.18 1.59 -1.03
N VAL A 53 -2.41 2.83 -0.56
CA VAL A 53 -3.06 3.11 0.73
C VAL A 53 -4.54 2.75 0.64
N VAL A 54 -5.22 3.16 -0.44
CA VAL A 54 -6.64 2.85 -0.65
C VAL A 54 -6.85 1.34 -0.72
N ILE A 55 -6.10 0.61 -1.54
CA ILE A 55 -6.25 -0.84 -1.68
C ILE A 55 -5.95 -1.58 -0.36
N TYR A 56 -4.95 -1.14 0.39
CA TYR A 56 -4.67 -1.73 1.70
C TYR A 56 -5.81 -1.51 2.71
N ALA A 57 -6.39 -0.31 2.74
CA ALA A 57 -7.55 -0.02 3.56
C ALA A 57 -8.76 -0.87 3.17
N LEU A 58 -8.99 -1.07 1.86
CA LEU A 58 -10.03 -1.98 1.37
C LEU A 58 -9.82 -3.40 1.85
N TYR A 59 -8.60 -3.93 1.72
CA TYR A 59 -8.26 -5.24 2.26
C TYR A 59 -8.58 -5.34 3.76
N LYS A 60 -8.14 -4.36 4.55
CA LYS A 60 -8.36 -4.39 6.01
C LYS A 60 -9.82 -4.26 6.44
N VAL A 61 -10.65 -3.60 5.65
CA VAL A 61 -12.10 -3.55 5.87
C VAL A 61 -12.76 -4.86 5.47
N LEU A 62 -12.43 -5.37 4.29
CA LEU A 62 -13.01 -6.62 3.75
C LEU A 62 -12.58 -7.87 4.54
N GLU A 63 -11.42 -7.83 5.20
CA GLU A 63 -10.91 -8.89 6.08
C GLU A 63 -11.73 -9.08 7.36
N LYS A 64 -12.44 -8.04 7.80
CA LYS A 64 -13.18 -8.09 9.07
C LYS A 64 -14.60 -8.60 8.87
N GLU A 65 -14.93 -9.68 9.58
CA GLU A 65 -16.22 -10.37 9.45
C GLU A 65 -17.42 -9.49 9.84
N GLY A 66 -17.26 -8.59 10.82
CA GLY A 66 -18.33 -7.70 11.29
C GLY A 66 -18.91 -6.75 10.22
N TYR A 67 -18.21 -6.52 9.11
CA TYR A 67 -18.76 -5.72 8.01
C TYR A 67 -19.77 -6.48 7.14
N LYS A 68 -19.76 -7.82 7.15
CA LYS A 68 -20.72 -8.63 6.38
C LYS A 68 -22.12 -8.60 7.00
N GLU A 69 -22.20 -8.34 8.30
CA GLU A 69 -23.43 -8.21 9.08
C GLU A 69 -24.04 -6.81 8.98
N TYR A 70 -23.33 -5.87 8.33
CA TYR A 70 -23.84 -4.54 8.07
C TYR A 70 -25.00 -4.56 7.06
N ASN A 71 -26.16 -4.04 7.46
CA ASN A 71 -27.38 -4.04 6.65
C ASN A 71 -27.21 -3.46 5.24
N ASN A 72 -26.26 -2.53 5.01
CA ASN A 72 -25.99 -1.95 3.69
C ASN A 72 -24.73 -2.50 3.01
N TRP A 73 -24.22 -3.66 3.42
CA TRP A 73 -22.99 -4.25 2.89
C TRP A 73 -22.99 -4.42 1.38
N ASN A 74 -24.08 -4.95 0.81
CA ASN A 74 -24.20 -5.13 -0.64
C ASN A 74 -24.16 -3.80 -1.41
N LYS A 75 -24.77 -2.74 -0.85
CA LYS A 75 -24.75 -1.39 -1.42
C LYS A 75 -23.34 -0.79 -1.36
N PHE A 76 -22.64 -1.00 -0.24
CA PHE A 76 -21.24 -0.61 -0.08
C PHE A 76 -20.35 -1.31 -1.11
N LYS A 77 -20.43 -2.64 -1.21
CA LYS A 77 -19.63 -3.43 -2.17
C LYS A 77 -19.91 -3.04 -3.63
N SER A 78 -21.16 -2.78 -3.98
CA SER A 78 -21.55 -2.29 -5.31
C SER A 78 -20.95 -0.92 -5.60
N SER A 79 -21.11 0.04 -4.67
CA SER A 79 -20.56 1.39 -4.78
C SER A 79 -19.04 1.37 -4.96
N LEU A 80 -18.34 0.54 -4.17
CA LEU A 80 -16.91 0.33 -4.28
C LEU A 80 -16.50 -0.15 -5.68
N THR A 81 -17.19 -1.17 -6.17
CA THR A 81 -16.92 -1.81 -7.47
C THR A 81 -17.13 -0.81 -8.62
N VAL A 82 -18.16 0.05 -8.51
CA VAL A 82 -18.41 1.13 -9.47
C VAL A 82 -17.29 2.16 -9.46
N GLU A 83 -16.85 2.63 -8.29
CA GLU A 83 -15.78 3.62 -8.21
C GLU A 83 -14.42 3.07 -8.65
N LEU A 84 -14.10 1.80 -8.39
CA LEU A 84 -12.91 1.15 -8.94
C LEU A 84 -12.94 1.09 -10.47
N LYS A 85 -14.09 0.72 -11.06
CA LYS A 85 -14.26 0.71 -12.52
C LYS A 85 -14.12 2.11 -13.12
N ARG A 86 -14.65 3.13 -12.43
CA ARG A 86 -14.46 4.55 -12.81
C ARG A 86 -12.99 4.95 -12.75
N SER A 87 -12.27 4.59 -11.68
CA SER A 87 -10.83 4.85 -11.56
C SER A 87 -10.03 4.26 -12.73
N ILE A 88 -10.32 3.01 -13.12
CA ILE A 88 -9.71 2.36 -14.29
C ILE A 88 -10.00 3.18 -15.56
N HIS A 89 -11.26 3.54 -15.79
CA HIS A 89 -11.69 4.29 -16.98
C HIS A 89 -11.01 5.67 -17.08
N TYR A 90 -10.99 6.43 -15.99
CA TYR A 90 -10.35 7.75 -15.95
C TYR A 90 -8.84 7.64 -16.16
N LEU A 91 -8.19 6.65 -15.55
CA LEU A 91 -6.76 6.45 -15.71
C LEU A 91 -6.38 6.07 -17.14
N ILE A 92 -7.17 5.23 -17.83
CA ILE A 92 -6.97 4.91 -19.26
C ILE A 92 -6.99 6.18 -20.11
N ARG A 93 -7.97 7.05 -19.85
CA ARG A 93 -8.16 8.35 -20.54
C ARG A 93 -7.22 9.46 -20.09
N GLU A 94 -6.31 9.18 -19.16
CA GLU A 94 -5.38 10.16 -18.57
C GLU A 94 -6.07 11.34 -17.86
N ASP A 95 -7.30 11.11 -17.43
CA ASP A 95 -8.09 12.07 -16.65
C ASP A 95 -7.74 11.95 -15.17
N LEU A 96 -6.55 12.43 -14.81
CA LEU A 96 -5.99 12.33 -13.45
C LEU A 96 -6.83 13.09 -12.41
N LYS A 97 -7.56 14.13 -12.84
CA LYS A 97 -8.47 14.88 -11.97
C LYS A 97 -9.63 13.99 -11.54
N ASN A 98 -10.33 13.36 -12.49
CA ASN A 98 -11.45 12.49 -12.16
C ASN A 98 -11.01 11.17 -11.54
N TYR A 99 -9.83 10.66 -11.86
CA TYR A 99 -9.19 9.55 -11.14
C TYR A 99 -9.01 9.87 -9.65
N SER A 100 -8.46 11.03 -9.33
CA SER A 100 -8.30 11.47 -7.93
C SER A 100 -9.65 11.61 -7.22
N VAL A 101 -10.68 12.09 -7.93
CA VAL A 101 -12.05 12.20 -7.39
C VAL A 101 -12.65 10.82 -7.11
N SER A 102 -12.46 9.82 -7.99
CA SER A 102 -12.99 8.47 -7.75
C SER A 102 -12.29 7.78 -6.57
N LEU A 103 -10.97 7.98 -6.39
CA LEU A 103 -10.28 7.51 -5.18
C LEU A 103 -10.83 8.17 -3.90
N LYS A 104 -11.07 9.48 -3.92
CA LYS A 104 -11.69 10.19 -2.79
C LYS A 104 -13.09 9.66 -2.47
N LYS A 105 -13.87 9.28 -3.48
CA LYS A 105 -15.18 8.63 -3.28
C LYS A 105 -15.06 7.26 -2.63
N ILE A 106 -14.07 6.45 -3.02
CA ILE A 106 -13.77 5.17 -2.35
C ILE A 106 -13.49 5.43 -0.86
N ILE A 107 -12.61 6.38 -0.55
CA ILE A 107 -12.28 6.74 0.84
C ILE A 107 -13.52 7.23 1.59
N SER A 108 -14.34 8.08 0.97
CA SER A 108 -15.59 8.56 1.59
C SER A 108 -16.59 7.42 1.85
N ASN A 109 -16.63 6.39 0.99
CA ASN A 109 -17.47 5.23 1.23
C ASN A 109 -16.94 4.39 2.40
N LEU A 110 -15.62 4.26 2.53
CA LEU A 110 -15.00 3.59 3.68
C LEU A 110 -15.28 4.32 4.99
N THR A 111 -15.17 5.65 5.01
CA THR A 111 -15.44 6.42 6.24
C THR A 111 -16.92 6.47 6.61
N LYS A 112 -17.83 6.29 5.64
CA LYS A 112 -19.27 6.18 5.94
C LYS A 112 -19.61 4.87 6.66
N ILE A 113 -19.08 3.75 6.19
CA ILE A 113 -19.32 2.46 6.84
C ILE A 113 -18.66 2.40 8.23
N ASP A 114 -17.56 3.14 8.44
CA ASP A 114 -16.90 3.26 9.74
C ASP A 114 -17.82 3.80 10.84
N LYS A 115 -18.71 4.74 10.52
CA LYS A 115 -19.64 5.31 11.50
C LYS A 115 -20.60 4.27 12.09
N ASP A 116 -20.87 3.22 11.33
CA ASP A 116 -21.80 2.17 11.70
C ASP A 116 -21.08 0.99 12.37
N VAL A 117 -19.74 0.90 12.24
CA VAL A 117 -18.94 -0.28 12.63
C VAL A 117 -17.75 0.06 13.57
N SER A 118 -17.54 1.34 13.91
CA SER A 118 -16.56 1.86 14.89
C SER A 118 -15.13 1.34 14.68
N TYR A 119 -14.62 1.39 13.45
CA TYR A 119 -13.37 0.76 13.04
C TYR A 119 -12.21 1.75 12.83
N TYR A 120 -12.44 3.04 13.05
CA TYR A 120 -11.44 4.11 12.96
C TYR A 120 -10.69 4.09 11.62
N ILE A 121 -11.44 4.17 10.51
CA ILE A 121 -10.88 4.14 9.14
C ILE A 121 -9.85 5.24 8.93
N ASN A 122 -10.02 6.41 9.56
CA ASN A 122 -9.04 7.48 9.49
C ASN A 122 -7.70 7.04 10.11
N ASP A 123 -7.72 6.43 11.29
CA ASP A 123 -6.53 5.92 11.99
C ASP A 123 -5.88 4.77 11.20
N LEU A 124 -6.70 3.91 10.58
CA LEU A 124 -6.22 2.88 9.67
C LEU A 124 -5.50 3.50 8.46
N MET A 125 -6.08 4.52 7.84
CA MET A 125 -5.49 5.21 6.69
C MET A 125 -4.19 5.90 7.10
N GLU A 126 -4.17 6.61 8.23
CA GLU A 126 -3.00 7.29 8.77
C GLU A 126 -1.87 6.30 9.08
N SER A 127 -2.15 5.24 9.85
CA SER A 127 -1.18 4.20 10.16
C SER A 127 -0.69 3.46 8.91
N THR A 128 -1.53 3.32 7.88
CA THR A 128 -1.14 2.75 6.58
C THR A 128 -0.18 3.68 5.84
N ARG A 129 -0.44 4.99 5.81
CA ARG A 129 0.48 5.96 5.22
C ARG A 129 1.83 5.90 5.91
N VAL A 130 1.87 5.91 7.25
CA VAL A 130 3.13 5.81 8.01
C VAL A 130 3.89 4.53 7.68
N LYS A 131 3.21 3.37 7.62
CA LYS A 131 3.83 2.08 7.23
C LYS A 131 4.39 2.10 5.82
N LYS A 132 3.65 2.63 4.85
CA LYS A 132 4.10 2.72 3.44
C LYS A 132 5.26 3.71 3.31
N ALA A 133 5.24 4.83 4.03
CA ALA A 133 6.32 5.81 4.05
C ALA A 133 7.59 5.20 4.63
N SER A 134 7.47 4.45 5.73
CA SER A 134 8.60 3.72 6.31
C SER A 134 9.15 2.69 5.33
N SER A 135 8.28 1.97 4.60
CA SER A 135 8.71 1.02 3.57
C SER A 135 9.45 1.70 2.42
N ILE A 136 8.94 2.83 1.92
CA ILE A 136 9.59 3.63 0.86
C ILE A 136 10.95 4.15 1.35
N HIS A 137 11.02 4.61 2.60
CA HIS A 137 12.28 5.04 3.21
C HIS A 137 13.30 3.90 3.30
N LYS A 138 12.87 2.69 3.69
CA LYS A 138 13.73 1.49 3.71
C LYS A 138 14.29 1.13 2.33
N HIS A 139 13.63 1.53 1.25
CA HIS A 139 14.14 1.39 -0.13
C HIS A 139 15.10 2.51 -0.56
N GLY A 140 15.56 3.36 0.37
CA GLY A 140 16.60 4.36 0.13
C GLY A 140 16.09 5.77 -0.17
N VAL A 141 14.78 5.99 -0.17
CA VAL A 141 14.19 7.34 -0.28
C VAL A 141 14.40 8.09 1.03
N SER A 142 14.70 9.38 1.01
CA SER A 142 14.89 10.15 2.24
C SER A 142 13.60 10.22 3.08
N VAL A 143 13.72 10.32 4.42
CA VAL A 143 12.58 10.47 5.34
C VAL A 143 11.69 11.64 4.93
N GLY A 144 12.30 12.76 4.58
CA GLY A 144 11.57 13.96 4.13
C GLY A 144 10.73 13.70 2.89
N LYS A 145 11.32 13.03 1.88
CA LYS A 145 10.62 12.77 0.64
C LYS A 145 9.54 11.70 0.81
N ALA A 146 9.81 10.64 1.57
CA ALA A 146 8.82 9.61 1.86
C ALA A 146 7.61 10.16 2.64
N ALA A 147 7.82 11.09 3.56
CA ALA A 147 6.74 11.77 4.29
C ALA A 147 5.92 12.67 3.35
N GLU A 148 6.58 13.50 2.55
CA GLU A 148 5.94 14.39 1.56
C GLU A 148 5.03 13.60 0.60
N LEU A 149 5.52 12.49 0.06
CA LEU A 149 4.79 11.64 -0.89
C LEU A 149 3.48 11.06 -0.33
N LEU A 150 3.39 10.93 1.00
CA LEU A 150 2.24 10.37 1.69
C LEU A 150 1.44 11.42 2.46
N GLY A 151 1.78 12.71 2.31
CA GLY A 151 1.12 13.80 3.02
C GLY A 151 1.31 13.73 4.54
N LEU A 152 2.48 13.25 4.99
CA LEU A 152 2.88 13.17 6.39
C LEU A 152 3.93 14.26 6.69
N THR A 153 4.00 14.64 7.95
CA THR A 153 5.11 15.39 8.51
C THR A 153 6.33 14.48 8.70
N LYS A 154 7.53 15.07 8.68
CA LYS A 154 8.76 14.35 9.01
C LYS A 154 8.70 13.75 10.42
N TRP A 155 8.03 14.42 11.35
CA TRP A 155 7.90 14.02 12.75
C TRP A 155 7.06 12.75 12.90
N GLU A 156 5.98 12.59 12.13
CA GLU A 156 5.17 11.36 12.12
C GLU A 156 5.97 10.14 11.62
N LEU A 157 6.93 10.34 10.72
CA LEU A 157 7.74 9.27 10.16
C LEU A 157 9.02 8.97 10.97
N MET A 158 9.53 9.94 11.73
CA MET A 158 10.79 9.86 12.46
C MET A 158 10.89 8.69 13.45
N PRO A 159 9.83 8.29 14.19
CA PRO A 159 9.88 7.10 15.04
C PRO A 159 10.18 5.80 14.28
N TYR A 160 9.91 5.79 12.97
CA TYR A 160 10.01 4.62 12.09
C TYR A 160 11.23 4.64 11.18
N SER A 161 12.08 5.68 11.24
CA SER A 161 13.31 5.79 10.43
C SER A 161 14.47 4.96 11.00
N GLY A 162 14.44 4.63 12.29
CA GLY A 162 15.49 3.83 12.97
C GLY A 162 15.06 2.42 13.40
N GLN A 163 13.78 2.06 13.26
CA GLN A 163 13.26 0.75 13.66
C GLN A 163 13.35 -0.27 12.51
N THR A 164 14.58 -0.64 12.13
CA THR A 164 14.87 -1.75 11.21
C THR A 164 14.96 -3.09 11.96
N LYS A 165 13.98 -3.39 12.84
CA LYS A 165 13.72 -4.79 13.19
C LYS A 165 12.74 -5.34 12.16
N SER A 166 13.24 -5.71 10.99
CA SER A 166 12.46 -6.49 10.05
C SER A 166 12.23 -7.87 10.67
N TYR A 167 10.95 -8.22 10.88
CA TYR A 167 10.58 -9.60 11.25
C TYR A 167 10.88 -10.61 10.12
N ASP A 168 11.30 -10.13 8.93
CA ASP A 168 11.60 -10.93 7.73
C ASP A 168 13.06 -10.89 7.26
N ASP A 169 13.99 -10.32 8.04
CA ASP A 169 15.41 -10.36 7.65
C ASP A 169 15.99 -11.74 7.97
N LYS A 170 15.87 -12.68 7.02
CA LYS A 170 16.69 -13.92 6.96
C LYS A 170 18.21 -13.64 7.06
N PHE A 171 18.62 -12.37 6.98
CA PHE A 171 19.99 -11.89 7.08
C PHE A 171 20.37 -11.29 8.44
N ASN A 172 19.43 -11.17 9.39
CA ASN A 172 19.69 -10.68 10.75
C ASN A 172 20.18 -11.78 11.71
N ILE A 173 20.82 -12.81 11.17
CA ILE A 173 21.52 -13.81 11.98
C ILE A 173 22.92 -13.24 12.24
N SER A 174 23.19 -12.85 13.48
CA SER A 174 24.56 -12.50 13.88
C SER A 174 25.45 -13.73 13.68
N LYS A 175 26.25 -13.72 12.61
CA LYS A 175 27.26 -14.75 12.37
C LYS A 175 28.31 -14.68 13.47
N THR A 176 28.71 -15.82 14.02
CA THR A 176 29.83 -15.85 14.97
C THR A 176 31.12 -15.42 14.27
N VAL A 177 32.13 -15.00 15.03
CA VAL A 177 33.46 -14.66 14.47
C VAL A 177 34.01 -15.81 13.61
N LYS A 178 33.78 -17.05 14.04
CA LYS A 178 34.17 -18.26 13.31
C LYS A 178 33.47 -18.37 11.95
N ASP A 179 32.15 -18.14 11.90
CA ASP A 179 31.38 -18.20 10.64
C ASP A 179 31.80 -17.10 9.65
N ARG A 180 32.17 -15.92 10.17
CA ARG A 180 32.68 -14.82 9.35
C ARG A 180 34.05 -15.16 8.74
N ILE A 181 34.95 -15.73 9.53
CA ILE A 181 36.27 -16.15 9.05
C ILE A 181 36.14 -17.24 7.98
N LEU A 182 35.27 -18.24 8.19
CA LEU A 182 35.03 -19.31 7.22
C LEU A 182 34.45 -18.78 5.90
N PHE A 183 33.49 -17.84 5.98
CA PHE A 183 32.93 -17.21 4.79
C PHE A 183 33.99 -16.44 3.98
N VAL A 184 34.82 -15.64 4.65
CA VAL A 184 35.89 -14.88 4.01
C VAL A 184 36.95 -15.81 3.42
N ARG A 185 37.33 -16.88 4.13
CA ARG A 185 38.22 -17.92 3.63
C ARG A 185 37.69 -18.58 2.35
N GLY A 186 36.39 -18.83 2.28
CA GLY A 186 35.73 -19.33 1.06
C GLY A 186 35.78 -18.36 -0.12
N ILE A 187 35.66 -17.05 0.13
CA ILE A 187 35.81 -16.01 -0.91
C ILE A 187 37.25 -15.94 -1.43
N PHE A 188 38.23 -15.99 -0.53
CA PHE A 188 39.64 -15.81 -0.89
C PHE A 188 40.38 -17.13 -1.19
N GLY A 189 39.67 -18.27 -1.17
CA GLY A 189 40.25 -19.59 -1.48
C GLY A 189 41.32 -20.07 -0.49
N VAL A 190 41.34 -19.50 0.73
CA VAL A 190 42.33 -19.84 1.76
C VAL A 190 41.71 -20.88 2.69
N LYS A 191 42.25 -22.09 2.75
CA LYS A 191 41.79 -23.14 3.68
C LYS A 191 42.20 -22.81 5.12
#